data_AF-A0A5C6TN93-F1
#
_entry.id   AF-A0A5C6TN93-F1
#
_cell.length_a   1.000
_cell.length_b   1.000
_cell.length_c   1.000
_cell.angle_alpha   90.00
_cell.angle_beta   90.00
_cell.angle_gamma   90.00
#
_symmetry.space_group_name_H-M   'P 1'
#
loop_
_entity.id
_entity.type
_entity.pdbx_description
1 polymer ?
#
loop_
_entity_poly.entity_id
_entity_poly.type
_entity_poly.pdbx_seq_one_letter_code
_entity_poly.pdbx_strand_id
1 'polypeptide(L)'
;MARRSSKSSASRPALSSRPAGSIRIVMPSTKSAPPADPAPAVTEEDVNKINIADLTLDVPLIPLRPKRRVPKTPFHFLSLPAEVRIQIYTYFFDDVDTLLDLGPQNYKRVHKKLGLMRVCRQVHDEATFAFYSTRTFRLFPTYPGKYFKSKKPLLARLKPQQRKCVTSLELRLGPGWNAPPRGWVVNPALGLSDCVDVERLNVFVECDPSDNIFQGWRRSDGFYEGFSRNLLTDVLEALPSVHTVQFDGWTSVKKSGDMMQGLMGVVNEAGLAIEWGPERGWTDTSVDEEDETQRVGYPEGFPHPGYEAHGLLALA
;
A
#
# COMPACT_ATOMS: atom_id res chain seq x y z
N MET A 1 37.46 5.68 -29.58
CA MET A 1 37.98 6.17 -28.27
C MET A 1 36.84 6.94 -27.61
N ALA A 2 36.39 6.74 -26.38
CA ALA A 2 36.85 5.96 -25.24
C ALA A 2 35.64 5.31 -24.53
N ARG A 3 35.84 4.07 -24.06
CA ARG A 3 34.95 3.32 -23.16
C ARG A 3 35.01 3.94 -21.76
N ARG A 4 33.89 3.98 -21.04
CA ARG A 4 33.93 4.03 -19.57
C ARG A 4 32.88 3.10 -18.96
N SER A 5 33.39 2.29 -18.04
CA SER A 5 32.84 1.04 -17.55
C SER A 5 31.93 1.24 -16.35
N SER A 6 30.90 0.40 -16.28
CA SER A 6 30.02 0.22 -15.12
C SER A 6 30.76 -0.45 -13.96
N LYS A 7 30.55 0.06 -12.74
CA LYS A 7 30.88 -0.63 -11.49
C LYS A 7 29.58 -0.88 -10.72
N SER A 8 29.13 -2.13 -10.71
CA SER A 8 28.08 -2.61 -9.81
C SER A 8 28.73 -3.38 -8.66
N SER A 9 28.66 -2.85 -7.44
CA SER A 9 28.97 -3.56 -6.21
C SER A 9 27.70 -4.27 -5.71
N ALA A 10 27.63 -5.59 -5.90
CA ALA A 10 26.60 -6.43 -5.30
C ALA A 10 27.14 -7.06 -4.00
N SER A 11 26.60 -6.64 -2.87
CA SER A 11 26.78 -7.29 -1.58
C SER A 11 25.80 -8.45 -1.44
N ARG A 12 26.33 -9.62 -1.08
CA ARG A 12 25.58 -10.85 -0.75
C ARG A 12 24.80 -10.69 0.57
N PRO A 13 23.58 -11.24 0.70
CA PRO A 13 23.05 -11.67 1.98
C PRO A 13 23.15 -13.19 2.15
N ALA A 14 23.32 -13.59 3.41
CA ALA A 14 23.55 -14.94 3.91
C ALA A 14 22.36 -15.90 3.67
N LEU A 15 22.69 -17.18 3.47
CA LEU A 15 21.73 -18.28 3.41
C LEU A 15 21.10 -18.52 4.79
N SER A 16 19.79 -18.34 4.90
CA SER A 16 18.96 -18.89 5.96
C SER A 16 18.41 -20.26 5.51
N SER A 17 18.66 -21.26 6.33
CA SER A 17 18.21 -22.65 6.22
C SER A 17 16.68 -22.79 6.20
N ARG A 18 16.17 -23.71 5.35
CA ARG A 18 14.82 -24.29 5.45
C ARG A 18 14.92 -25.82 5.39
N PRO A 19 14.00 -26.54 6.05
CA PRO A 19 14.20 -27.94 6.42
C PRO A 19 14.00 -28.91 5.25
N ALA A 20 14.70 -30.03 5.35
CA ALA A 20 14.69 -31.14 4.41
C ALA A 20 13.31 -31.79 4.31
N GLY A 21 12.63 -31.57 3.19
CA GLY A 21 11.50 -32.40 2.78
C GLY A 21 12.02 -33.70 2.18
N SER A 22 11.82 -34.81 2.89
CA SER A 22 12.17 -36.16 2.46
C SER A 22 11.43 -36.53 1.16
N ILE A 23 12.18 -36.75 0.08
CA ILE A 23 11.65 -37.27 -1.18
C ILE A 23 11.46 -38.79 -0.99
N ARG A 24 10.21 -39.23 -0.81
CA ARG A 24 9.85 -40.65 -0.87
C ARG A 24 9.87 -41.12 -2.32
N ILE A 25 10.87 -41.93 -2.67
CA ILE A 25 10.91 -42.67 -3.92
C ILE A 25 10.05 -43.93 -3.73
N VAL A 26 8.93 -44.02 -4.44
CA VAL A 26 8.13 -45.25 -4.52
C VAL A 26 8.69 -46.07 -5.68
N MET A 27 9.30 -47.23 -5.38
CA MET A 27 9.73 -48.17 -6.42
C MET A 27 8.52 -48.92 -7.00
N PRO A 28 8.47 -49.15 -8.32
CA PRO A 28 7.42 -49.97 -8.92
C PRO A 28 7.66 -51.45 -8.59
N SER A 29 6.63 -52.08 -8.04
CA SER A 29 6.59 -53.52 -7.72
C SER A 29 6.58 -54.34 -9.01
N THR A 30 7.71 -54.97 -9.37
CA THR A 30 7.78 -56.00 -10.40
C THR A 30 7.63 -57.39 -9.79
N LYS A 31 6.76 -58.19 -10.41
CA LYS A 31 6.47 -59.58 -10.05
C LYS A 31 7.67 -60.48 -10.34
N SER A 32 7.99 -61.35 -9.39
CA SER A 32 8.69 -62.64 -9.52
C SER A 32 9.72 -62.78 -10.66
N ALA A 33 10.99 -62.51 -10.35
CA ALA A 33 12.13 -63.05 -11.09
C ALA A 33 12.78 -64.18 -10.26
N PRO A 34 13.30 -65.25 -10.88
CA PRO A 34 13.99 -66.33 -10.16
C PRO A 34 15.29 -65.81 -9.53
N PRO A 35 15.84 -66.47 -8.49
CA PRO A 35 17.01 -65.96 -7.78
C PRO A 35 18.20 -65.89 -8.75
N ALA A 36 18.70 -64.69 -9.00
CA ALA A 36 19.96 -64.49 -9.68
C ALA A 36 21.10 -64.91 -8.74
N ASP A 37 22.11 -65.58 -9.29
CA ASP A 37 23.35 -65.94 -8.62
C ASP A 37 23.93 -64.74 -7.83
N PRO A 38 24.63 -64.98 -6.70
CA PRO A 38 25.22 -63.90 -5.93
C PRO A 38 26.16 -63.08 -6.83
N ALA A 39 25.82 -61.82 -7.06
CA ALA A 39 26.65 -60.89 -7.80
C ALA A 39 28.06 -60.86 -7.15
N PRO A 40 29.15 -60.84 -7.93
CA PRO A 40 30.49 -60.75 -7.38
C PRO A 40 30.58 -59.49 -6.51
N ALA A 41 31.20 -59.62 -5.34
CA ALA A 41 31.44 -58.50 -4.45
C ALA A 41 32.25 -57.44 -5.20
N VAL A 42 31.65 -56.27 -5.41
CA VAL A 42 32.29 -55.13 -6.06
C VAL A 42 33.48 -54.73 -5.20
N THR A 43 34.69 -54.89 -5.72
CA THR A 43 35.91 -54.56 -4.98
C THR A 43 36.22 -53.06 -5.11
N GLU A 44 36.94 -52.47 -4.16
CA GLU A 44 37.28 -51.04 -4.24
C GLU A 44 38.12 -50.68 -5.48
N GLU A 45 38.78 -51.67 -6.07
CA GLU A 45 39.53 -51.57 -7.32
C GLU A 45 38.63 -51.44 -8.55
N ASP A 46 37.40 -51.98 -8.49
CA ASP A 46 36.41 -51.82 -9.56
C ASP A 46 35.80 -50.42 -9.57
N VAL A 47 35.63 -49.81 -8.39
CA VAL A 47 35.14 -48.43 -8.25
C VAL A 47 36.17 -47.43 -8.80
N ASN A 48 37.45 -47.69 -8.57
CA ASN A 48 38.54 -46.83 -9.06
C ASN A 48 38.79 -46.92 -10.58
N LYS A 49 38.20 -47.90 -11.28
CA LYS A 49 38.25 -48.02 -12.74
C LYS A 49 37.11 -47.29 -13.46
N ILE A 50 36.14 -46.75 -12.72
CA ILE A 50 35.03 -46.00 -13.31
C ILE A 50 35.57 -44.61 -13.69
N ASN A 51 35.71 -44.36 -14.99
CA ASN A 51 36.09 -43.04 -15.48
C ASN A 51 34.93 -42.06 -15.18
N ILE A 52 35.23 -40.96 -14.50
CA ILE A 52 34.25 -39.93 -14.14
C ILE A 52 33.54 -39.35 -15.39
N ALA A 53 34.20 -39.39 -16.55
CA ALA A 53 33.61 -39.00 -17.83
C ALA A 53 32.45 -39.92 -18.27
N ASP A 54 32.45 -41.20 -17.90
CA ASP A 54 31.38 -42.14 -18.23
C ASP A 54 30.15 -41.99 -17.30
N LEU A 55 30.31 -41.24 -16.20
CA LEU A 55 29.21 -40.85 -15.29
C LEU A 55 28.54 -39.54 -15.73
N THR A 56 29.09 -38.84 -16.72
CA THR A 56 28.44 -37.65 -17.28
C THR A 56 27.44 -38.09 -18.35
N LEU A 57 26.16 -37.88 -18.07
CA LEU A 57 25.10 -38.04 -19.07
C LEU A 57 25.34 -37.04 -20.21
N ASP A 58 25.89 -37.51 -21.34
CA ASP A 58 25.96 -36.80 -22.65
C ASP A 58 24.57 -36.57 -23.27
N VAL A 59 23.52 -36.56 -22.45
CA VAL A 59 22.19 -36.17 -22.87
C VAL A 59 22.16 -34.64 -22.81
N PRO A 60 21.96 -33.93 -23.94
CA PRO A 60 21.76 -32.49 -23.88
C PRO A 60 20.65 -32.23 -22.86
N LEU A 61 20.92 -31.38 -21.86
CA LEU A 61 19.95 -31.00 -20.84
C LEU A 61 18.78 -30.28 -21.52
N ILE A 62 17.86 -31.05 -22.11
CA ILE A 62 16.58 -30.57 -22.58
C ILE A 62 15.91 -30.07 -21.30
N PRO A 63 15.67 -28.75 -21.16
CA PRO A 63 14.99 -28.26 -19.98
C PRO A 63 13.66 -28.98 -19.93
N LEU A 64 13.46 -29.80 -18.90
CA LEU A 64 12.19 -30.45 -18.63
C LEU A 64 11.17 -29.34 -18.42
N ARG A 65 10.53 -28.88 -19.50
CA ARG A 65 9.40 -27.96 -19.41
C ARG A 65 8.30 -28.80 -18.79
N PRO A 66 7.90 -28.54 -17.53
CA PRO A 66 6.83 -29.31 -16.93
C PRO A 66 5.61 -29.22 -17.85
N LYS A 67 5.01 -30.36 -18.20
CA LYS A 67 3.80 -30.40 -19.03
C LYS A 67 2.76 -29.51 -18.36
N ARG A 68 2.40 -28.42 -19.03
CA ARG A 68 1.38 -27.48 -18.56
C ARG A 68 0.07 -28.26 -18.40
N ARG A 69 -0.41 -28.36 -17.16
CA ARG A 69 -1.68 -29.03 -16.83
C ARG A 69 -2.83 -28.16 -17.32
N VAL A 70 -3.19 -28.28 -18.59
CA VAL A 70 -4.40 -27.65 -19.15
C VAL A 70 -5.51 -28.70 -19.10
N PRO A 71 -6.69 -28.39 -18.52
CA PRO A 71 -7.84 -29.29 -18.58
C PRO A 71 -8.21 -29.63 -20.03
N LYS A 72 -8.72 -30.85 -20.27
CA LYS A 72 -9.16 -31.28 -21.61
C LYS A 72 -10.22 -30.36 -22.20
N THR A 73 -11.08 -29.82 -21.35
CA THR A 73 -12.11 -28.83 -21.69
C THR A 73 -11.89 -27.59 -20.81
N PRO A 74 -11.32 -26.50 -21.35
CA PRO A 74 -11.12 -25.27 -20.58
C PRO A 74 -12.47 -24.62 -20.26
N PHE A 75 -12.50 -23.86 -19.17
CA PHE A 75 -13.65 -23.02 -18.87
C PHE A 75 -13.72 -21.83 -19.83
N HIS A 76 -14.85 -21.65 -20.51
CA HIS A 76 -15.05 -20.57 -21.47
C HIS A 76 -15.40 -19.26 -20.76
N PHE A 77 -14.41 -18.64 -20.12
CA PHE A 77 -14.63 -17.43 -19.31
C PHE A 77 -15.33 -16.29 -20.08
N LEU A 78 -14.98 -16.09 -21.36
CA LEU A 78 -15.57 -15.02 -22.18
C LEU A 78 -16.98 -15.31 -22.71
N SER A 79 -17.49 -16.54 -22.55
CA SER A 79 -18.89 -16.85 -22.89
C SER A 79 -19.87 -16.49 -21.78
N LEU A 80 -19.36 -16.12 -20.59
CA LEU A 80 -20.19 -15.58 -19.52
C LEU A 80 -20.77 -14.20 -19.93
N PRO A 81 -21.89 -13.76 -19.37
CA PRO A 81 -22.32 -12.36 -19.46
C PRO A 81 -21.31 -11.39 -18.83
N ALA A 82 -21.32 -10.13 -19.27
CA ALA A 82 -20.34 -9.12 -18.83
C ALA A 82 -20.44 -8.82 -17.33
N GLU A 83 -21.66 -8.78 -16.81
CA GLU A 83 -22.00 -8.53 -15.42
C GLU A 83 -21.35 -9.58 -14.52
N VAL A 84 -21.44 -10.85 -14.92
CA VAL A 84 -20.82 -11.97 -14.19
C VAL A 84 -19.29 -11.86 -14.24
N ARG A 85 -18.70 -11.48 -15.37
CA ARG A 85 -17.25 -11.25 -15.47
C ARG A 85 -16.80 -10.12 -14.55
N ILE A 86 -17.53 -9.01 -14.48
CA ILE A 86 -17.24 -7.86 -13.60
C ILE A 86 -17.30 -8.26 -12.12
N GLN A 87 -18.30 -9.06 -11.73
CA GLN A 87 -18.34 -9.63 -10.37
C GLN A 87 -17.12 -10.49 -10.08
N ILE A 88 -16.71 -11.35 -11.02
CA ILE A 88 -15.50 -12.18 -10.87
C ILE A 88 -14.25 -11.30 -10.72
N TYR A 89 -14.11 -10.21 -11.47
CA TYR A 89 -12.99 -9.28 -11.29
C TYR A 89 -13.01 -8.62 -9.93
N THR A 90 -14.19 -8.28 -9.40
CA THR A 90 -14.34 -7.70 -8.06
C THR A 90 -13.77 -8.66 -7.01
N TYR A 91 -14.17 -9.93 -7.04
CA TYR A 91 -13.60 -10.97 -6.16
C TYR A 91 -12.09 -11.20 -6.39
N PHE A 92 -11.63 -11.12 -7.63
CA PHE A 92 -10.20 -11.32 -7.94
C PHE A 92 -9.30 -10.25 -7.30
N PHE A 93 -9.81 -9.02 -7.18
CA PHE A 93 -9.09 -7.88 -6.63
C PHE A 93 -9.48 -7.55 -5.18
N ASP A 94 -10.30 -8.38 -4.52
CA ASP A 94 -10.78 -8.18 -3.15
C ASP A 94 -9.63 -8.18 -2.11
N ASP A 95 -8.56 -8.93 -2.39
CA ASP A 95 -7.35 -8.98 -1.56
C ASP A 95 -6.43 -7.76 -1.72
N VAL A 96 -6.81 -6.79 -2.56
CA VAL A 96 -6.08 -5.53 -2.75
C VAL A 96 -6.74 -4.45 -1.92
N ASP A 97 -5.92 -3.76 -1.12
CA ASP A 97 -6.33 -2.63 -0.29
C ASP A 97 -7.20 -1.64 -1.10
N THR A 98 -8.37 -1.26 -0.55
CA THR A 98 -9.31 -0.32 -1.19
C THR A 98 -8.66 1.04 -1.45
N LEU A 99 -7.81 1.47 -0.52
CA LEU A 99 -7.07 2.72 -0.58
C LEU A 99 -5.64 2.50 -1.07
N LEU A 100 -5.30 3.11 -2.21
CA LEU A 100 -4.02 2.94 -2.87
C LEU A 100 -3.16 4.20 -2.73
N ASP A 101 -2.01 4.03 -2.05
CA ASP A 101 -0.98 5.07 -1.91
C ASP A 101 0.35 4.63 -2.55
N LEU A 102 1.28 5.55 -2.76
CA LEU A 102 2.64 5.28 -3.18
C LEU A 102 3.46 4.61 -2.04
N GLY A 103 3.16 3.34 -1.77
CA GLY A 103 3.86 2.51 -0.78
C GLY A 103 4.91 1.57 -1.40
N PRO A 104 5.91 1.11 -0.62
CA PRO A 104 6.91 0.15 -1.08
C PRO A 104 6.32 -1.23 -1.39
N GLN A 105 5.21 -1.62 -0.74
CA GLN A 105 4.62 -2.96 -0.90
C GLN A 105 3.68 -3.09 -2.10
N ASN A 106 3.23 -1.97 -2.68
CA ASN A 106 2.27 -1.99 -3.79
C ASN A 106 2.82 -2.70 -5.02
N TYR A 107 4.13 -2.60 -5.27
CA TYR A 107 4.77 -3.35 -6.35
C TYR A 107 4.68 -4.87 -6.15
N LYS A 108 4.59 -5.37 -4.91
CA LYS A 108 4.46 -6.81 -4.66
C LYS A 108 3.00 -7.26 -4.68
N ARG A 109 2.10 -6.48 -4.08
CA ARG A 109 0.68 -6.79 -3.93
C ARG A 109 -0.11 -6.55 -5.22
N VAL A 110 -0.02 -5.33 -5.76
CA VAL A 110 -0.88 -4.86 -6.86
C VAL A 110 -0.33 -5.30 -8.23
N HIS A 111 0.97 -5.13 -8.48
CA HIS A 111 1.55 -5.36 -9.81
C HIS A 111 1.29 -6.78 -10.37
N LYS A 112 1.31 -7.81 -9.51
CA LYS A 112 1.04 -9.19 -9.93
C LYS A 112 -0.40 -9.37 -10.41
N LYS A 113 -1.36 -8.73 -9.73
CA LYS A 113 -2.79 -8.77 -10.06
C LYS A 113 -3.10 -8.02 -11.35
N LEU A 114 -2.42 -6.90 -11.60
CA LEU A 114 -2.53 -6.15 -12.85
C LEU A 114 -2.07 -6.94 -14.09
N GLY A 115 -1.42 -8.10 -13.92
CA GLY A 115 -1.14 -9.03 -15.01
C GLY A 115 -2.40 -9.54 -15.73
N LEU A 116 -3.54 -9.57 -15.05
CA LEU A 116 -4.84 -9.95 -15.65
C LEU A 116 -5.21 -9.08 -16.86
N MET A 117 -4.89 -7.78 -16.79
CA MET A 117 -5.18 -6.82 -17.85
C MET A 117 -4.36 -7.08 -19.13
N ARG A 118 -3.43 -8.04 -19.14
CA ARG A 118 -2.59 -8.38 -20.30
C ARG A 118 -3.09 -9.61 -21.08
N VAL A 119 -4.23 -10.19 -20.69
CA VAL A 119 -4.74 -11.43 -21.30
C VAL A 119 -5.30 -11.18 -22.70
N CYS A 120 -6.29 -10.29 -22.84
CA CYS A 120 -6.87 -9.88 -24.12
C CYS A 120 -7.49 -8.48 -24.00
N ARG A 121 -7.91 -7.87 -25.12
CA ARG A 121 -8.49 -6.52 -25.13
C ARG A 121 -9.76 -6.40 -24.26
N GLN A 122 -10.67 -7.36 -24.40
CA GLN A 122 -11.91 -7.35 -23.62
C GLN A 122 -11.65 -7.45 -22.10
N VAL A 123 -10.78 -8.37 -21.67
CA VAL A 123 -10.39 -8.49 -20.26
C VAL A 123 -9.64 -7.25 -19.79
N HIS A 124 -8.80 -6.66 -20.64
CA HIS A 124 -8.10 -5.42 -20.31
C HIS A 124 -9.08 -4.31 -19.96
N ASP A 125 -10.08 -4.06 -20.82
CA ASP A 125 -11.00 -2.93 -20.66
C ASP A 125 -11.91 -3.14 -19.46
N GLU A 126 -12.49 -4.34 -19.32
CA GLU A 126 -13.37 -4.66 -18.19
C GLU A 126 -12.63 -4.67 -16.85
N ALA A 127 -11.46 -5.30 -16.78
CA ALA A 127 -10.68 -5.37 -15.53
C ALA A 127 -10.06 -4.01 -15.18
N THR A 128 -9.72 -3.19 -16.17
CA THR A 128 -9.27 -1.81 -15.93
C THR A 128 -10.40 -1.02 -15.28
N PHE A 129 -11.58 -1.01 -15.89
CA PHE A 129 -12.74 -0.33 -15.32
C PHE A 129 -13.02 -0.83 -13.90
N ALA A 130 -13.20 -2.14 -13.71
CA ALA A 130 -13.50 -2.73 -12.40
C ALA A 130 -12.43 -2.45 -11.35
N PHE A 131 -11.15 -2.39 -11.73
CA PHE A 131 -10.07 -2.08 -10.80
C PHE A 131 -10.08 -0.61 -10.38
N TYR A 132 -10.04 0.32 -11.33
CA TYR A 132 -9.88 1.74 -11.01
C TYR A 132 -11.16 2.38 -10.45
N SER A 133 -12.35 1.88 -10.79
CA SER A 133 -13.63 2.46 -10.36
C SER A 133 -14.08 2.07 -8.96
N THR A 134 -13.43 1.09 -8.33
CA THR A 134 -13.79 0.60 -6.99
C THR A 134 -12.72 0.88 -5.94
N ARG A 135 -11.55 1.38 -6.35
CA ARG A 135 -10.46 1.75 -5.44
C ARG A 135 -10.33 3.26 -5.35
N THR A 136 -9.97 3.72 -4.18
CA THR A 136 -9.69 5.11 -3.89
C THR A 136 -8.18 5.33 -4.01
N PHE A 137 -7.77 6.37 -4.73
CA PHE A 137 -6.36 6.71 -4.88
C PHE A 137 -6.01 7.91 -4.02
N ARG A 138 -4.92 7.80 -3.26
CA ARG A 138 -4.42 8.93 -2.48
C ARG A 138 -3.74 9.96 -3.39
N LEU A 139 -4.16 11.22 -3.23
CA LEU A 139 -3.64 12.36 -3.98
C LEU A 139 -2.14 12.59 -3.74
N PHE A 140 -1.74 12.59 -2.47
CA PHE A 140 -0.37 12.84 -2.05
C PHE A 140 0.17 11.69 -1.18
N PRO A 141 1.45 11.31 -1.35
CA PRO A 141 2.00 10.18 -0.64
C PRO A 141 2.19 10.51 0.84
N THR A 142 1.71 9.63 1.71
CA THR A 142 1.92 9.77 3.17
C THR A 142 2.91 8.75 3.70
N TYR A 143 3.26 7.73 2.92
CA TYR A 143 4.23 6.72 3.36
C TYR A 143 5.61 7.34 3.66
N PRO A 144 6.18 7.11 4.87
CA PRO A 144 7.42 7.76 5.30
C PRO A 144 8.64 7.60 4.38
N GLY A 145 9.62 8.48 4.58
CA GLY A 145 10.91 8.42 3.89
C GLY A 145 10.86 8.98 2.48
N LYS A 146 11.36 8.22 1.50
CA LYS A 146 11.52 8.69 0.11
C LYS A 146 10.19 8.93 -0.62
N TYR A 147 9.13 8.24 -0.20
CA TYR A 147 7.83 8.31 -0.87
C TYR A 147 7.08 9.58 -0.48
N PHE A 148 7.07 9.92 0.80
CA PHE A 148 6.52 11.17 1.34
C PHE A 148 7.03 12.42 0.63
N LYS A 149 8.31 12.45 0.28
CA LYS A 149 8.96 13.59 -0.42
C LYS A 149 8.87 13.49 -1.94
N SER A 150 8.13 12.52 -2.49
CA SER A 150 8.05 12.31 -3.93
C SER A 150 7.24 13.42 -4.60
N LYS A 151 7.81 14.05 -5.63
CA LYS A 151 7.12 15.01 -6.48
C LYS A 151 6.14 14.37 -7.47
N LYS A 152 6.12 13.02 -7.55
CA LYS A 152 5.27 12.27 -8.47
C LYS A 152 4.45 11.24 -7.67
N PRO A 153 3.28 11.64 -7.14
CA PRO A 153 2.36 10.75 -6.42
C PRO A 153 1.88 9.59 -7.30
N LEU A 154 1.15 8.63 -6.69
CA LEU A 154 0.65 7.47 -7.42
C LEU A 154 -0.30 7.88 -8.57
N LEU A 155 -1.23 8.81 -8.32
CA LEU A 155 -2.17 9.31 -9.32
C LEU A 155 -1.46 9.89 -10.56
N ALA A 156 -0.41 10.69 -10.35
CA ALA A 156 0.41 11.27 -11.41
C ALA A 156 1.20 10.21 -12.22
N ARG A 157 1.29 8.97 -11.75
CA ARG A 157 1.93 7.85 -12.47
C ARG A 157 0.95 7.03 -13.30
N LEU A 158 -0.35 7.16 -13.04
CA LEU A 158 -1.38 6.52 -13.85
C LEU A 158 -1.44 7.15 -15.24
N LYS A 159 -1.81 6.35 -16.23
CA LYS A 159 -2.09 6.85 -17.59
C LYS A 159 -3.41 7.62 -17.58
N PRO A 160 -3.62 8.59 -18.49
CA PRO A 160 -4.89 9.32 -18.58
C PRO A 160 -6.11 8.41 -18.68
N GLN A 161 -6.03 7.32 -19.46
CA GLN A 161 -7.11 6.33 -19.57
C GLN A 161 -7.47 5.65 -18.23
N GLN A 162 -6.49 5.44 -17.35
CA GLN A 162 -6.72 4.84 -16.03
C GLN A 162 -7.35 5.85 -15.08
N ARG A 163 -6.91 7.12 -15.14
CA ARG A 163 -7.46 8.22 -14.33
C ARG A 163 -8.93 8.47 -14.63
N LYS A 164 -9.33 8.34 -15.91
CA LYS A 164 -10.73 8.47 -16.31
C LYS A 164 -11.64 7.51 -15.57
N CYS A 165 -11.19 6.28 -15.31
CA CYS A 165 -11.99 5.28 -14.61
C CYS A 165 -12.02 5.44 -13.08
N VAL A 166 -11.29 6.40 -12.51
CA VAL A 166 -11.26 6.60 -11.06
C VAL A 166 -12.52 7.34 -10.64
N THR A 167 -13.20 6.83 -9.62
CA THR A 167 -14.47 7.38 -9.11
C THR A 167 -14.34 8.08 -7.77
N SER A 168 -13.26 7.76 -7.02
CA SER A 168 -13.00 8.33 -5.71
C SER A 168 -11.52 8.60 -5.48
N LEU A 169 -11.23 9.71 -4.80
CA LEU A 169 -9.88 10.11 -4.42
C LEU A 169 -9.81 10.37 -2.91
N GLU A 170 -8.62 10.24 -2.32
CA GLU A 170 -8.39 10.60 -0.91
C GLU A 170 -7.36 11.73 -0.80
N LEU A 171 -7.73 12.80 -0.08
CA LEU A 171 -6.84 13.81 0.46
C LEU A 171 -6.60 13.53 1.94
N ARG A 172 -5.37 13.16 2.31
CA ARG A 172 -5.01 12.89 3.70
C ARG A 172 -4.21 14.04 4.29
N LEU A 173 -4.71 14.60 5.39
CA LEU A 173 -4.16 15.74 6.11
C LEU A 173 -3.62 15.29 7.48
N GLY A 174 -2.53 15.89 7.93
CA GLY A 174 -1.82 15.59 9.18
C GLY A 174 -0.33 15.28 8.98
N PRO A 175 0.08 14.39 8.06
CA PRO A 175 1.48 14.06 7.85
C PRO A 175 2.34 15.27 7.49
N GLY A 176 3.36 15.53 8.31
CA GLY A 176 4.28 16.65 8.10
C GLY A 176 3.64 18.02 8.31
N TRP A 177 2.61 18.15 9.14
CA TRP A 177 1.90 19.40 9.44
C TRP A 177 2.82 20.59 9.76
N ASN A 178 3.96 20.36 10.43
CA ASN A 178 4.95 21.40 10.72
C ASN A 178 5.77 21.86 9.49
N ALA A 179 5.95 20.98 8.51
CA ALA A 179 6.68 21.25 7.28
C ALA A 179 6.14 20.37 6.14
N PRO A 180 4.98 20.72 5.55
CA PRO A 180 4.36 19.92 4.51
C PRO A 180 5.33 19.72 3.33
N PRO A 181 5.33 18.54 2.68
CA PRO A 181 6.26 18.30 1.58
C PRO A 181 6.04 19.27 0.43
N ARG A 182 7.13 19.78 -0.15
CA ARG A 182 7.07 20.68 -1.32
C ARG A 182 6.35 20.10 -2.55
N GLY A 183 6.14 18.79 -2.57
CA GLY A 183 5.40 18.10 -3.64
C GLY A 183 3.88 18.10 -3.44
N TRP A 184 3.38 18.56 -2.30
CA TRP A 184 1.95 18.67 -1.99
C TRP A 184 1.43 19.99 -2.55
N VAL A 185 1.33 20.04 -3.87
CA VAL A 185 0.85 21.19 -4.63
C VAL A 185 0.02 20.64 -5.77
N VAL A 186 -1.14 21.22 -6.01
CA VAL A 186 -1.96 20.91 -7.18
C VAL A 186 -1.33 21.56 -8.40
N ASN A 187 -1.03 20.75 -9.40
CA ASN A 187 -0.49 21.23 -10.68
C ASN A 187 -1.00 20.33 -11.82
N PRO A 188 -0.85 20.78 -13.09
CA PRO A 188 -1.30 19.98 -14.22
C PRO A 188 -0.65 18.59 -14.31
N ALA A 189 0.55 18.40 -13.74
CA ALA A 189 1.23 17.11 -13.75
C ALA A 189 0.58 16.07 -12.80
N LEU A 190 -0.25 16.51 -11.85
CA LEU A 190 -1.04 15.63 -10.99
C LEU A 190 -2.12 14.89 -11.80
N GLY A 191 -2.65 15.54 -12.84
CA GLY A 191 -3.61 14.95 -13.77
C GLY A 191 -5.05 14.90 -13.26
N LEU A 192 -5.44 15.82 -12.37
CA LEU A 192 -6.81 15.90 -11.85
C LEU A 192 -7.84 16.18 -12.95
N SER A 193 -7.46 16.93 -13.98
CA SER A 193 -8.32 17.18 -15.16
C SER A 193 -8.69 15.91 -15.94
N ASP A 194 -7.90 14.84 -15.83
CA ASP A 194 -8.21 13.56 -16.48
C ASP A 194 -9.19 12.71 -15.65
N CYS A 195 -9.45 13.09 -14.41
CA CYS A 195 -10.28 12.35 -13.45
C CYS A 195 -11.76 12.73 -13.63
N VAL A 196 -12.30 12.43 -14.82
CA VAL A 196 -13.63 12.85 -15.26
C VAL A 196 -14.79 12.19 -14.51
N ASP A 197 -14.59 10.97 -14.02
CA ASP A 197 -15.63 10.21 -13.31
C ASP A 197 -15.46 10.30 -11.78
N VAL A 198 -14.59 11.18 -11.26
CA VAL A 198 -14.42 11.35 -9.80
C VAL A 198 -15.59 12.15 -9.25
N GLU A 199 -16.48 11.43 -8.58
CA GLU A 199 -17.70 11.95 -7.97
C GLU A 199 -17.50 12.32 -6.50
N ARG A 200 -16.64 11.56 -5.80
CA ARG A 200 -16.39 11.67 -4.35
C ARG A 200 -14.93 11.97 -4.02
N LEU A 201 -14.70 12.98 -3.19
CA LEU A 201 -13.41 13.24 -2.55
C LEU A 201 -13.47 12.91 -1.06
N ASN A 202 -12.65 11.97 -0.61
CA ASN A 202 -12.52 11.63 0.80
C ASN A 202 -11.42 12.49 1.43
N VAL A 203 -11.74 13.31 2.42
CA VAL A 203 -10.80 14.11 3.19
C VAL A 203 -10.60 13.43 4.54
N PHE A 204 -9.43 12.83 4.74
CA PHE A 204 -9.08 12.14 5.98
C PHE A 204 -8.12 13.00 6.81
N VAL A 205 -8.52 13.34 8.02
CA VAL A 205 -7.75 14.20 8.93
C VAL A 205 -7.13 13.37 10.05
N GLU A 206 -5.80 13.29 10.10
CA GLU A 206 -5.09 12.59 11.19
C GLU A 206 -4.87 13.48 12.42
N CYS A 207 -4.56 14.75 12.22
CA CYS A 207 -4.12 15.64 13.28
C CYS A 207 -4.64 17.04 13.02
N ASP A 208 -5.24 17.65 14.04
CA ASP A 208 -5.61 19.06 14.05
C ASP A 208 -4.59 19.84 14.88
N PRO A 209 -3.62 20.53 14.24
CA PRO A 209 -2.65 21.32 14.96
C PRO A 209 -3.29 22.46 15.74
N SER A 210 -4.52 22.91 15.42
CA SER A 210 -5.22 23.99 16.09
C SER A 210 -5.60 23.69 17.54
N ASP A 211 -5.50 22.43 17.98
CA ASP A 211 -5.71 22.08 19.39
C ASP A 211 -4.58 22.59 20.29
N ASN A 212 -4.94 23.08 21.47
CA ASN A 212 -4.05 23.69 22.46
C ASN A 212 -2.89 22.75 22.87
N ILE A 213 -3.07 21.44 22.74
CA ILE A 213 -2.04 20.42 22.98
C ILE A 213 -0.79 20.64 22.11
N PHE A 214 -0.93 21.24 20.93
CA PHE A 214 0.17 21.52 20.01
C PHE A 214 0.80 22.91 20.18
N GLN A 215 0.35 23.71 21.16
CA GLN A 215 0.97 25.01 21.46
C GLN A 215 2.47 24.83 21.73
N GLY A 216 3.31 25.56 20.98
CA GLY A 216 4.78 25.46 21.03
C GLY A 216 5.40 24.45 20.05
N TRP A 217 4.64 23.49 19.55
CA TRP A 217 5.07 22.60 18.45
C TRP A 217 4.68 23.13 17.08
N ARG A 218 3.68 24.01 17.01
CA ARG A 218 3.27 24.69 15.77
C ARG A 218 4.36 25.60 15.25
N ARG A 219 4.56 25.55 13.94
CA ARG A 219 5.42 26.50 13.22
C ARG A 219 4.92 27.95 13.37
N SER A 220 3.62 28.16 13.19
CA SER A 220 2.91 29.41 13.45
C SER A 220 1.42 29.13 13.50
N ASP A 221 0.68 30.02 14.14
CA ASP A 221 -0.77 29.87 14.27
C ASP A 221 -1.47 29.99 12.91
N GLY A 222 -2.46 29.13 12.65
CA GLY A 222 -3.22 29.11 11.39
C GLY A 222 -2.44 28.63 10.15
N PHE A 223 -1.17 28.23 10.27
CA PHE A 223 -0.34 27.85 9.13
C PHE A 223 -0.84 26.61 8.41
N TYR A 224 -1.13 25.54 9.16
CA TYR A 224 -1.49 24.26 8.55
C TYR A 224 -2.95 24.23 8.11
N GLU A 225 -3.78 24.98 8.81
CA GLU A 225 -5.18 25.25 8.54
C GLU A 225 -5.33 26.03 7.23
N GLY A 226 -4.56 27.11 7.07
CA GLY A 226 -4.47 27.86 5.82
C GLY A 226 -3.94 27.01 4.67
N PHE A 227 -2.88 26.24 4.90
CA PHE A 227 -2.34 25.31 3.91
C PHE A 227 -3.38 24.27 3.47
N SER A 228 -4.09 23.66 4.41
CA SER A 228 -5.06 22.60 4.13
C SER A 228 -6.29 23.12 3.40
N ARG A 229 -6.78 24.31 3.77
CA ARG A 229 -7.86 25.00 3.04
C ARG A 229 -7.47 25.28 1.59
N ASN A 230 -6.32 25.94 1.39
CA ASN A 230 -5.85 26.26 0.03
C ASN A 230 -5.66 24.99 -0.80
N LEU A 231 -5.07 23.94 -0.21
CA LEU A 231 -4.87 22.67 -0.89
C LEU A 231 -6.20 22.01 -1.29
N LEU A 232 -7.21 22.06 -0.42
CA LEU A 232 -8.54 21.54 -0.73
C LEU A 232 -9.21 22.36 -1.82
N THR A 233 -9.17 23.69 -1.74
CA THR A 233 -9.69 24.60 -2.77
C THR A 233 -9.08 24.27 -4.13
N ASP A 234 -7.75 24.20 -4.21
CA ASP A 234 -7.04 23.88 -5.47
C ASP A 234 -7.44 22.50 -6.03
N VAL A 235 -7.69 21.51 -5.16
CA VAL A 235 -8.12 20.16 -5.58
C VAL A 235 -9.53 20.20 -6.14
N LEU A 236 -10.47 20.88 -5.47
CA LEU A 236 -11.86 20.97 -5.90
C LEU A 236 -11.98 21.72 -7.23
N GLU A 237 -11.25 22.82 -7.40
CA GLU A 237 -11.21 23.57 -8.67
C GLU A 237 -10.63 22.75 -9.84
N ALA A 238 -9.70 21.85 -9.54
CA ALA A 238 -9.04 21.03 -10.57
C ALA A 238 -9.81 19.74 -10.94
N LEU A 239 -10.83 19.36 -10.17
CA LEU A 239 -11.66 18.18 -10.41
C LEU A 239 -12.93 18.54 -11.20
N PRO A 240 -13.20 17.88 -12.34
CA PRO A 240 -14.27 18.31 -13.25
C PRO A 240 -15.68 17.90 -12.81
N SER A 241 -15.85 16.90 -11.94
CA SER A 241 -17.16 16.27 -11.69
C SER A 241 -17.41 15.87 -10.23
N VAL A 242 -16.59 16.40 -9.31
CA VAL A 242 -16.78 16.19 -7.88
C VAL A 242 -18.04 16.91 -7.43
N HIS A 243 -18.90 16.20 -6.69
CA HIS A 243 -20.12 16.77 -6.12
C HIS A 243 -20.28 16.45 -4.63
N THR A 244 -19.50 15.49 -4.13
CA THR A 244 -19.55 15.05 -2.73
C THR A 244 -18.15 15.04 -2.12
N VAL A 245 -18.02 15.62 -0.93
CA VAL A 245 -16.83 15.55 -0.10
C VAL A 245 -17.15 14.81 1.19
N GLN A 246 -16.49 13.67 1.41
CA GLN A 246 -16.63 12.88 2.62
C GLN A 246 -15.53 13.26 3.61
N PHE A 247 -15.88 13.71 4.81
CA PHE A 247 -14.93 13.98 5.88
C PHE A 247 -14.83 12.82 6.86
N ASP A 248 -13.59 12.46 7.19
CA ASP A 248 -13.28 11.47 8.21
C ASP A 248 -11.99 11.84 8.95
N GLY A 249 -11.65 11.15 10.03
CA GLY A 249 -10.42 11.41 10.74
C GLY A 249 -10.16 10.54 11.94
N TRP A 250 -9.08 10.84 12.65
CA TRP A 250 -8.80 10.21 13.94
C TRP A 250 -9.62 10.82 15.07
N THR A 251 -9.71 10.09 16.18
CA THR A 251 -10.45 10.49 17.38
C THR A 251 -9.96 11.81 17.98
N SER A 252 -8.69 12.16 17.79
CA SER A 252 -8.08 13.40 18.29
C SER A 252 -8.49 14.67 17.54
N VAL A 253 -9.12 14.54 16.38
CA VAL A 253 -9.59 15.70 15.60
C VAL A 253 -10.91 16.15 16.20
N LYS A 254 -11.25 17.44 16.25
CA LYS A 254 -12.59 17.88 16.68
C LYS A 254 -13.36 18.40 15.49
N LYS A 255 -14.66 18.11 15.39
CA LYS A 255 -15.52 18.66 14.32
C LYS A 255 -15.61 20.19 14.45
N SER A 256 -15.64 20.69 15.68
CA SER A 256 -15.61 22.10 16.05
C SER A 256 -14.22 22.73 15.97
N GLY A 257 -13.17 21.96 15.65
CA GLY A 257 -11.81 22.46 15.53
C GLY A 257 -11.64 23.40 14.33
N ASP A 258 -10.75 24.39 14.47
CA ASP A 258 -10.55 25.44 13.45
C ASP A 258 -10.20 24.87 12.08
N MET A 259 -9.41 23.78 12.05
CA MET A 259 -9.07 23.13 10.80
C MET A 259 -10.30 22.50 10.13
N MET A 260 -11.13 21.76 10.88
CA MET A 260 -12.34 21.13 10.34
C MET A 260 -13.37 22.16 9.89
N GLN A 261 -13.60 23.21 10.69
CA GLN A 261 -14.48 24.33 10.33
C GLN A 261 -13.99 25.03 9.06
N GLY A 262 -12.68 25.24 8.95
CA GLY A 262 -12.05 25.79 7.75
C GLY A 262 -12.27 24.93 6.51
N LEU A 263 -12.12 23.61 6.61
CA LEU A 263 -12.32 22.69 5.49
C LEU A 263 -13.80 22.60 5.08
N MET A 264 -14.71 22.52 6.05
CA MET A 264 -16.16 22.54 5.78
C MET A 264 -16.59 23.84 5.12
N GLY A 265 -16.00 24.98 5.54
CA GLY A 265 -16.22 26.28 4.90
C GLY A 265 -15.92 26.25 3.40
N VAL A 266 -14.76 25.70 3.02
CA VAL A 266 -14.36 25.57 1.61
C VAL A 266 -15.35 24.72 0.80
N VAL A 267 -15.82 23.61 1.36
CA VAL A 267 -16.79 22.72 0.67
C VAL A 267 -18.16 23.38 0.52
N ASN A 268 -18.62 24.08 1.55
CA ASN A 268 -19.87 24.83 1.51
C ASN A 268 -19.81 26.00 0.50
N GLU A 269 -18.69 26.72 0.44
CA GLU A 269 -18.46 27.78 -0.55
C GLU A 269 -18.46 27.23 -2.00
N ALA A 270 -17.94 26.01 -2.20
CA ALA A 270 -18.00 25.32 -3.48
C ALA A 270 -19.39 24.74 -3.80
N GLY A 271 -20.35 24.79 -2.86
CA GLY A 271 -21.72 24.29 -3.05
C GLY A 271 -21.81 22.76 -3.16
N LEU A 272 -20.86 22.03 -2.58
CA LEU A 272 -20.78 20.58 -2.65
C LEU A 272 -21.46 19.92 -1.44
N ALA A 273 -21.90 18.67 -1.60
CA ALA A 273 -22.48 17.90 -0.51
C ALA A 273 -21.40 17.41 0.47
N ILE A 274 -21.67 17.52 1.77
CA ILE A 274 -20.82 16.99 2.84
C ILE A 274 -21.37 15.62 3.28
N GLU A 275 -20.51 14.61 3.29
CA GLU A 275 -20.77 13.28 3.87
C GLU A 275 -19.79 13.01 5.02
N TRP A 276 -20.15 12.08 5.91
CA TRP A 276 -19.30 11.67 7.03
C TRP A 276 -18.79 10.24 6.83
N GLY A 277 -17.50 10.05 7.06
CA GLY A 277 -16.83 8.75 6.99
C GLY A 277 -17.05 7.90 8.24
N PRO A 278 -16.83 6.58 8.13
CA PRO A 278 -17.14 5.63 9.19
C PRO A 278 -16.12 5.60 10.34
N GLU A 279 -14.85 6.00 10.13
CA GLU A 279 -13.80 5.80 11.14
C GLU A 279 -14.01 6.70 12.36
N ARG A 280 -14.33 7.98 12.14
CA ARG A 280 -14.61 8.91 13.24
C ARG A 280 -16.03 8.79 13.79
N GLY A 281 -16.99 8.41 12.96
CA GLY A 281 -18.40 8.35 13.34
C GLY A 281 -19.07 9.73 13.52
N TRP A 282 -18.58 10.76 12.84
CA TRP A 282 -19.26 12.05 12.80
C TRP A 282 -20.65 11.94 12.19
N THR A 283 -21.57 12.78 12.65
CA THR A 283 -22.90 12.94 12.07
C THR A 283 -23.26 14.42 12.02
N ASP A 284 -24.31 14.79 11.30
CA ASP A 284 -24.75 16.20 11.23
C ASP A 284 -25.06 16.80 12.61
N THR A 285 -25.47 15.95 13.56
CA THR A 285 -25.83 16.34 14.93
C THR A 285 -24.73 16.14 15.96
N SER A 286 -23.59 15.51 15.63
CA SER A 286 -22.50 15.31 16.59
C SER A 286 -21.87 16.65 16.96
N VAL A 287 -22.06 17.08 18.19
CA VAL A 287 -21.25 18.10 18.87
C VAL A 287 -20.12 17.34 19.55
N ASP A 288 -18.88 17.84 19.46
CA ASP A 288 -17.76 17.14 20.11
C ASP A 288 -18.05 17.02 21.61
N GLU A 289 -18.06 15.80 22.13
CA GLU A 289 -18.09 15.58 23.58
C GLU A 289 -16.80 16.17 24.13
N GLU A 290 -16.92 17.13 25.06
CA GLU A 290 -15.75 17.63 25.78
C GLU A 290 -15.14 16.44 26.51
N ASP A 291 -13.90 16.08 26.16
CA ASP A 291 -13.08 15.20 27.00
C ASP A 291 -12.99 15.88 28.37
N GLU A 292 -13.87 15.50 29.30
CA GLU A 292 -13.66 15.74 30.71
C GLU A 292 -12.34 15.08 31.04
N THR A 293 -11.28 15.88 31.03
CA THR A 293 -10.02 15.53 31.65
C THR A 293 -10.34 15.26 33.10
N GLN A 294 -10.60 13.98 33.40
CA GLN A 294 -10.62 13.45 34.75
C GLN A 294 -9.28 13.84 35.35
N ARG A 295 -9.27 14.95 36.09
CA ARG A 295 -8.17 15.30 36.98
C ARG A 295 -8.08 14.12 37.93
N VAL A 296 -7.12 13.23 37.67
CA VAL A 296 -6.72 12.22 38.65
C VAL A 296 -6.17 13.02 39.82
N GLY A 297 -7.04 13.36 40.76
CA GLY A 297 -6.68 14.00 42.01
C GLY A 297 -5.79 13.02 42.74
N TYR A 298 -4.49 13.29 42.77
CA TYR A 298 -3.64 12.65 43.76
C TYR A 298 -4.16 13.09 45.14
N PRO A 299 -4.55 12.16 46.03
CA PRO A 299 -4.91 12.54 47.38
C PRO A 299 -3.69 13.19 48.04
N GLU A 300 -3.89 14.39 48.60
CA GLU A 300 -2.87 15.07 49.40
C GLU A 300 -2.42 14.13 50.54
N GLY A 301 -1.11 13.89 50.65
CA GLY A 301 -0.51 13.29 51.85
C GLY A 301 0.33 12.03 51.68
N PHE A 302 0.63 11.55 50.48
CA PHE A 302 1.60 10.45 50.32
C PHE A 302 3.03 10.98 50.06
N PRO A 303 4.01 10.71 50.94
CA PRO A 303 5.39 11.07 50.69
C PRO A 303 5.95 10.24 49.53
N HIS A 304 6.48 10.91 48.50
CA HIS A 304 7.20 10.26 47.41
C HIS A 304 8.52 9.66 47.93
N PRO A 305 8.78 8.36 47.73
CA PRO A 305 10.10 7.81 47.96
C PRO A 305 11.00 8.19 46.79
N GLY A 306 12.03 8.99 47.06
CA GLY A 306 13.16 9.19 46.16
C GLY A 306 13.20 10.53 45.45
N TYR A 307 13.47 11.60 46.19
CA TYR A 307 14.45 12.59 45.75
C TYR A 307 15.16 13.15 46.98
N GLU A 308 16.38 12.69 47.23
CA GLU A 308 17.26 13.36 48.20
C GLU A 308 17.80 14.64 47.55
N ALA A 309 17.43 15.78 48.11
CA ALA A 309 18.03 17.05 47.79
C ALA A 309 19.46 17.09 48.37
N HIS A 310 20.46 16.83 47.53
CA HIS A 310 21.84 17.17 47.89
C HIS A 310 22.00 18.69 47.87
N GLY A 311 21.95 19.29 49.05
CA GLY A 311 22.40 20.65 49.30
C GLY A 311 23.92 20.75 49.09
N LEU A 312 24.32 21.61 48.18
CA LEU A 312 25.70 22.08 48.05
C LEU A 312 25.94 23.16 49.12
N LEU A 313 26.66 22.77 50.17
CA LEU A 313 27.25 23.66 51.17
C LEU A 313 28.77 23.46 51.06
N ALA A 314 29.48 24.48 50.57
CA ALA A 314 30.93 24.55 50.69
C ALA A 314 31.33 26.02 50.88
N LEU A 315 31.59 26.37 52.14
CA LEU A 315 32.42 27.49 52.55
C LEU A 315 33.81 26.93 52.89
N ALA A 316 34.83 27.42 52.21
CA ALA A 316 36.19 27.62 52.71
C ALA A 316 36.86 28.67 51.81
#